data_AF-A0A258EI21-F1
#
_entry.id   AF-A0A258EI21-F1
#
_cell.length_a   1.000
_cell.length_b   1.000
_cell.length_c   1.000
_cell.angle_alpha   90.00
_cell.angle_beta   90.00
_cell.angle_gamma   90.00
#
_symmetry.space_group_name_H-M   'P 1'
#
loop_
_entity.id
_entity.type
_entity.pdbx_description
1 polymer ?
#
loop_
_entity_poly.entity_id
_entity_poly.type
_entity_poly.pdbx_seq_one_letter_code
_entity_poly.pdbx_strand_id
1 'polypeptide(L)'
;MDQNADFPKFPMHFRGLLLLTGVYTISWSALFRMIGPELMRWFSMGNENLELLPYAVFGATGIIVGLTIFMSAFYPVSWVWLILAGITGKLVTAIWFTLGFAPELDWNKRTIFHLVFNELIWLIPLILVFLRALQVKNYLKETEQTD
;
A
#
# COMPACT_ATOMS: atom_id res chain seq x y z
N MET A 1 18.25 29.98 -11.75
CA MET A 1 16.91 30.49 -12.09
C MET A 1 16.10 29.32 -12.59
N ASP A 2 15.47 28.59 -11.67
CA ASP A 2 14.50 27.56 -12.03
C ASP A 2 13.15 28.29 -12.05
N GLN A 3 12.66 28.63 -13.24
CA GLN A 3 11.41 29.36 -13.39
C GLN A 3 10.28 28.44 -12.89
N ASN A 4 9.67 28.81 -11.76
CA ASN A 4 8.46 28.19 -11.24
C ASN A 4 7.41 28.22 -12.36
N ALA A 5 7.22 27.08 -13.01
CA ALA A 5 6.16 26.94 -13.98
C ALA A 5 4.82 27.01 -13.23
N ASP A 6 3.93 27.90 -13.68
CA ASP A 6 2.66 28.27 -13.02
C ASP A 6 1.59 27.15 -13.01
N PHE A 7 1.95 25.93 -13.40
CA PHE A 7 1.04 24.79 -13.56
C PHE A 7 1.42 23.60 -12.68
N PRO A 8 0.42 22.86 -12.15
CA PRO A 8 0.69 21.71 -11.30
C PRO A 8 1.36 20.58 -12.10
N LYS A 9 2.58 20.21 -11.69
CA LYS A 9 3.31 19.04 -12.22
C LYS A 9 3.26 17.86 -11.25
N PHE A 10 3.17 16.64 -11.79
CA PHE A 10 3.37 15.43 -11.00
C PHE A 10 4.88 15.15 -10.87
N PRO A 11 5.47 15.28 -9.67
CA PRO A 11 6.91 15.20 -9.53
C PRO A 11 7.42 13.75 -9.62
N MET A 12 8.67 13.57 -10.06
CA MET A 12 9.27 12.26 -10.28
C MET A 12 9.40 11.43 -8.99
N HIS A 13 9.67 12.08 -7.85
CA HIS A 13 9.80 11.39 -6.56
C HIS A 13 8.49 10.71 -6.12
N PHE A 14 7.31 11.22 -6.52
CA PHE A 14 6.04 10.55 -6.26
C PHE A 14 5.86 9.24 -7.03
N ARG A 15 6.44 9.12 -8.24
CA ARG A 15 6.52 7.81 -8.93
C ARG A 15 7.40 6.84 -8.16
N GLY A 16 8.55 7.31 -7.68
CA GLY A 16 9.45 6.52 -6.84
C GLY A 16 8.75 6.00 -5.58
N LEU A 17 7.95 6.84 -4.91
CA LEU A 17 7.17 6.42 -3.75
C LEU A 17 6.13 5.34 -4.09
N LEU A 18 5.42 5.45 -5.22
CA LEU A 18 4.47 4.41 -5.65
C LEU A 18 5.19 3.08 -5.93
N LEU A 19 6.31 3.12 -6.65
CA LEU A 19 7.13 1.92 -6.93
C LEU A 19 7.61 1.28 -5.64
N LEU A 20 8.20 2.08 -4.74
CA LEU A 20 8.72 1.59 -3.46
C LEU A 20 7.62 0.97 -2.61
N THR A 21 6.48 1.66 -2.47
CA THR A 21 5.33 1.16 -1.69
C THR A 21 4.78 -0.14 -2.29
N GLY A 22 4.66 -0.20 -3.62
CA GLY A 22 4.20 -1.39 -4.33
C GLY A 22 5.11 -2.60 -4.10
N VAL A 23 6.41 -2.45 -4.37
CA VAL A 23 7.40 -3.53 -4.19
C VAL A 23 7.50 -3.96 -2.72
N TYR A 24 7.50 -3.01 -1.80
CA TYR A 24 7.54 -3.29 -0.36
C TYR A 24 6.33 -4.12 0.08
N THR A 25 5.13 -3.77 -0.39
CA THR A 25 3.90 -4.50 -0.12
C THR A 25 3.96 -5.91 -0.70
N ILE A 26 4.33 -6.05 -1.99
CA ILE A 26 4.48 -7.36 -2.64
C ILE A 26 5.45 -8.25 -1.87
N SER A 27 6.58 -7.70 -1.46
CA SER A 27 7.64 -8.45 -0.76
C SER A 27 7.15 -9.02 0.56
N TRP A 28 6.51 -8.20 1.40
CA TRP A 28 5.93 -8.68 2.66
C TRP A 28 4.81 -9.69 2.44
N SER A 29 3.94 -9.44 1.46
CA SER A 29 2.85 -10.35 1.14
C SER A 29 3.35 -11.69 0.57
N ALA A 30 4.47 -11.70 -0.15
CA ALA A 30 5.14 -12.91 -0.58
C ALA A 30 5.69 -13.72 0.62
N LEU A 31 6.20 -13.06 1.68
CA LEU A 31 6.61 -13.77 2.90
C LEU A 31 5.42 -14.51 3.54
N PHE A 32 4.24 -13.87 3.63
CA PHE A 32 3.03 -14.55 4.09
C PHE A 32 2.66 -15.77 3.24
N ARG A 33 2.89 -15.71 1.92
CA ARG A 33 2.58 -16.79 0.99
C ARG A 33 3.58 -17.94 1.06
N MET A 34 4.87 -17.63 1.22
CA MET A 34 5.98 -18.58 1.08
C MET A 34 6.39 -19.24 2.40
N ILE A 35 6.43 -18.46 3.48
CA ILE A 35 6.89 -18.89 4.82
C ILE A 35 5.86 -18.54 5.89
N GLY A 36 4.58 -18.64 5.53
CA GLY A 36 3.45 -18.22 6.36
C GLY A 36 3.43 -18.84 7.76
N PRO A 37 3.54 -20.17 7.93
CA PRO A 37 3.58 -20.80 9.26
C PRO A 37 4.71 -20.27 10.15
N GLU A 38 5.92 -20.17 9.60
CA GLU A 38 7.10 -19.67 10.31
C GLU A 38 6.93 -18.19 10.67
N LEU A 39 6.33 -17.41 9.77
CA LEU A 39 6.03 -16.00 9.98
C LEU A 39 4.95 -15.80 11.05
N MET A 40 3.91 -16.64 11.08
CA MET A 40 2.87 -16.60 12.12
C MET A 40 3.46 -16.97 13.49
N ARG A 41 4.29 -18.03 13.54
CA ARG A 41 5.03 -18.41 14.76
C ARG A 41 5.98 -17.30 15.22
N TRP A 42 6.62 -16.60 14.28
CA TRP A 42 7.40 -15.42 14.62
C TRP A 42 6.51 -14.31 15.16
N PHE A 43 5.37 -14.00 14.56
CA PHE A 43 4.46 -12.99 15.09
C PHE A 43 3.92 -13.32 16.47
N SER A 44 3.62 -14.58 16.76
CA SER A 44 3.05 -15.03 18.04
C SER A 44 4.07 -15.24 19.17
N MET A 45 5.33 -14.84 18.96
CA MET A 45 6.43 -15.10 19.91
C MET A 45 6.62 -16.58 20.25
N GLY A 46 6.30 -17.49 19.33
CA GLY A 46 6.51 -18.93 19.49
C GLY A 46 5.28 -19.71 20.00
N ASN A 47 4.09 -19.09 20.05
CA ASN A 47 2.86 -19.83 20.30
C ASN A 47 2.55 -20.78 19.11
N GLU A 48 2.24 -22.04 19.42
CA GLU A 48 2.08 -23.12 18.44
C GLU A 48 0.61 -23.31 17.98
N ASN A 49 -0.37 -22.73 18.68
CA ASN A 49 -1.79 -22.88 18.36
C ASN A 49 -2.29 -21.87 17.30
N LEU A 50 -1.74 -21.91 16.08
CA LEU A 50 -2.06 -20.93 15.02
C LEU A 50 -2.56 -21.57 13.70
N GLU A 51 -2.93 -22.84 13.72
CA GLU A 51 -3.22 -23.63 12.51
C GLU A 51 -4.41 -23.11 11.68
N LEU A 52 -5.23 -22.21 12.21
CA LEU A 52 -6.43 -21.68 11.55
C LEU A 52 -6.28 -20.33 10.84
N LEU A 53 -5.12 -19.66 10.92
CA LEU A 53 -4.99 -18.32 10.33
C LEU A 53 -4.86 -18.36 8.79
N PRO A 54 -5.65 -17.56 8.04
CA PRO A 54 -5.64 -17.57 6.57
C PRO A 54 -4.47 -16.79 5.96
N TYR A 55 -3.23 -17.04 6.42
CA TYR A 55 -2.02 -16.29 6.01
C TYR A 55 -1.77 -16.33 4.49
N ALA A 56 -2.07 -17.44 3.82
CA ALA A 56 -1.83 -17.60 2.38
C ALA A 56 -2.78 -16.73 1.53
N VAL A 57 -4.01 -16.53 2.01
CA VAL A 57 -5.02 -15.67 1.36
C VAL A 57 -4.71 -14.21 1.65
N PHE A 58 -4.31 -13.89 2.88
CA PHE A 58 -3.83 -12.55 3.25
C PHE A 58 -2.64 -12.13 2.37
N GLY A 59 -1.64 -13.01 2.21
CA GLY A 59 -0.51 -12.79 1.32
C GLY A 59 -0.91 -12.65 -0.16
N ALA A 60 -1.86 -13.42 -0.65
CA ALA A 60 -2.36 -13.25 -2.03
C ALA A 60 -2.98 -11.87 -2.24
N THR A 61 -3.84 -11.47 -1.31
CA THR A 61 -4.53 -10.17 -1.33
C THR A 61 -3.52 -9.03 -1.32
N GLY A 62 -2.53 -9.10 -0.44
CA GLY A 62 -1.48 -8.09 -0.35
C GLY A 62 -0.61 -8.00 -1.61
N ILE A 63 -0.33 -9.13 -2.30
CA ILE A 63 0.35 -9.11 -3.61
C ILE A 63 -0.49 -8.35 -4.64
N ILE A 64 -1.80 -8.60 -4.71
CA ILE A 64 -2.71 -7.90 -5.64
C ILE A 64 -2.74 -6.40 -5.34
N VAL A 65 -2.84 -6.02 -4.07
CA VAL A 65 -2.79 -4.61 -3.63
C VAL A 65 -1.45 -3.97 -4.02
N GLY A 66 -0.35 -4.64 -3.73
CA GLY A 66 1.00 -4.16 -4.05
C GLY A 66 1.24 -4.02 -5.56
N LEU A 67 0.75 -4.95 -6.38
CA LEU A 67 0.78 -4.86 -7.84
C LEU A 67 -0.07 -3.70 -8.34
N THR A 68 -1.24 -3.48 -7.75
CA THR A 68 -2.13 -2.35 -8.10
C THR A 68 -1.42 -1.02 -7.86
N ILE A 69 -0.78 -0.86 -6.69
CA ILE A 69 0.01 0.33 -6.35
C ILE A 69 1.21 0.46 -7.29
N PHE A 70 1.95 -0.63 -7.53
CA PHE A 70 3.13 -0.64 -8.40
C PHE A 70 2.78 -0.21 -9.84
N MET A 71 1.72 -0.78 -10.41
CA MET A 71 1.26 -0.45 -11.76
C MET A 71 0.83 1.01 -11.89
N SER A 72 0.24 1.59 -10.83
CA SER A 72 -0.13 3.00 -10.83
C SER A 72 1.06 3.96 -11.01
N ALA A 73 2.28 3.52 -10.71
CA ALA A 73 3.48 4.34 -10.83
C ALA A 73 3.87 4.69 -12.28
N PHE A 74 3.46 3.88 -13.26
CA PHE A 74 3.79 4.11 -14.68
C PHE A 74 3.03 5.31 -15.25
N TYR A 75 1.73 5.41 -14.96
CA TYR A 75 0.86 6.49 -15.44
C TYR A 75 -0.02 7.05 -14.32
N PRO A 76 0.57 7.70 -13.28
CA PRO A 76 -0.15 8.04 -12.05
C PRO A 76 -1.31 9.03 -12.23
N VAL A 77 -1.23 9.93 -13.21
CA VAL A 77 -2.28 10.91 -13.50
C VAL A 77 -3.46 10.24 -14.23
N SER A 78 -3.18 9.47 -15.27
CA SER A 78 -4.20 8.74 -16.04
C SER A 78 -4.85 7.63 -15.22
N TRP A 79 -4.06 6.93 -14.40
CA TRP A 79 -4.48 5.80 -13.57
C TRP A 79 -4.67 6.17 -12.09
N VAL A 80 -5.11 7.40 -11.82
CA VAL A 80 -5.32 7.89 -10.44
C VAL A 80 -6.23 6.98 -9.60
N TRP A 81 -7.18 6.29 -10.24
CA TRP A 81 -8.07 5.33 -9.58
C TRP A 81 -7.37 4.05 -9.11
N LEU A 82 -6.25 3.65 -9.73
CA LEU A 82 -5.41 2.56 -9.22
C LEU A 82 -4.71 2.95 -7.92
N ILE A 83 -4.31 4.22 -7.78
CA ILE A 83 -3.75 4.73 -6.52
C ILE A 83 -4.80 4.66 -5.42
N LEU A 84 -6.04 5.10 -5.72
CA LEU A 84 -7.16 4.99 -4.77
C LEU A 84 -7.46 3.54 -4.40
N ALA A 85 -7.53 2.63 -5.39
CA ALA A 85 -7.71 1.21 -5.15
C ALA A 85 -6.60 0.62 -4.28
N GLY A 86 -5.36 1.06 -4.47
CA GLY A 86 -4.22 0.70 -3.62
C GLY A 86 -4.36 1.18 -2.17
N ILE A 87 -4.80 2.42 -1.97
CA ILE A 87 -5.09 2.99 -0.63
C ILE A 87 -6.21 2.19 0.05
N THR A 88 -7.31 1.93 -0.65
CA THR A 88 -8.42 1.13 -0.14
C THR A 88 -7.95 -0.29 0.19
N GLY A 89 -7.13 -0.90 -0.68
CA GLY A 89 -6.54 -2.21 -0.45
C GLY A 89 -5.72 -2.25 0.84
N LYS A 90 -4.87 -1.24 1.07
CA LYS A 90 -4.10 -1.07 2.31
C LYS A 90 -4.97 -0.93 3.56
N LEU A 91 -6.07 -0.20 3.46
CA LEU A 91 -7.03 -0.08 4.57
C LEU A 91 -7.70 -1.43 4.87
N VAL A 92 -8.09 -2.16 3.83
CA VAL A 92 -8.69 -3.50 3.98
C VAL A 92 -7.69 -4.47 4.61
N THR A 93 -6.42 -4.50 4.17
CA THR A 93 -5.39 -5.36 4.77
C THR A 93 -5.07 -4.97 6.20
N ALA A 94 -5.02 -3.67 6.53
CA ALA A 94 -4.84 -3.19 7.90
C ALA A 94 -5.99 -3.63 8.83
N ILE A 95 -7.23 -3.46 8.39
CA ILE A 95 -8.43 -3.85 9.14
C ILE A 95 -8.46 -5.37 9.30
N TRP A 96 -8.21 -6.12 8.23
CA TRP A 96 -8.19 -7.58 8.27
C TRP A 96 -7.09 -8.09 9.21
N PHE A 97 -5.88 -7.53 9.16
CA PHE A 97 -4.83 -7.90 10.10
C PHE A 97 -5.23 -7.61 11.55
N THR A 98 -5.82 -6.45 11.80
CA THR A 98 -6.23 -6.01 13.15
C THR A 98 -7.35 -6.88 13.73
N LEU A 99 -8.35 -7.26 12.92
CA LEU A 99 -9.51 -8.01 13.40
C LEU A 99 -9.35 -9.53 13.28
N GLY A 100 -8.58 -10.01 12.32
CA GLY A 100 -8.46 -11.44 12.01
C GLY A 100 -7.15 -12.08 12.45
N PHE A 101 -6.06 -11.32 12.61
CA PHE A 101 -4.75 -11.87 12.99
C PHE A 101 -4.32 -11.40 14.38
N ALA A 102 -4.46 -10.12 14.71
CA ALA A 102 -3.97 -9.58 15.97
C ALA A 102 -4.59 -10.24 17.23
N PRO A 103 -5.88 -10.66 17.27
CA PRO A 103 -6.43 -11.36 18.42
C PRO A 103 -5.79 -12.74 18.67
N GLU A 104 -5.39 -13.44 17.60
CA GLU A 104 -4.78 -14.78 17.67
C GLU A 104 -3.26 -14.72 17.89
N LEU A 105 -2.61 -13.64 17.46
CA LEU A 105 -1.16 -13.45 17.53
C LEU A 105 -0.69 -12.65 18.75
N ASP A 106 -1.63 -12.16 19.56
CA ASP A 106 -1.45 -11.15 20.60
C ASP A 106 -0.92 -9.79 20.11
N TRP A 107 -1.25 -8.74 20.86
CA TRP A 107 -0.69 -7.41 20.67
C TRP A 107 0.72 -7.33 21.23
N ASN A 108 1.71 -7.54 20.35
CA ASN A 108 3.13 -7.49 20.68
C ASN A 108 3.89 -6.62 19.69
N LYS A 109 5.19 -6.41 19.94
CA LYS A 109 6.02 -5.52 19.11
C LYS A 109 6.09 -5.94 17.64
N ARG A 110 5.98 -7.24 17.34
CA ARG A 110 6.07 -7.79 15.97
C ARG A 110 4.75 -7.58 15.21
N THR A 111 3.61 -7.80 15.86
CA THR A 111 2.29 -7.55 15.27
C THR A 111 2.03 -6.06 15.08
N ILE A 112 2.44 -5.22 16.05
CA ILE A 112 2.42 -3.75 15.91
C ILE A 112 3.35 -3.30 14.77
N PHE A 113 4.56 -3.88 14.68
CA PHE A 113 5.48 -3.55 13.60
C PHE A 113 4.85 -3.82 12.23
N HIS A 114 4.25 -5.00 12.04
CA HIS A 114 3.56 -5.32 10.80
C HIS A 114 2.45 -4.32 10.50
N LEU A 115 1.53 -4.09 11.45
CA LEU A 115 0.40 -3.18 11.23
C LEU A 115 0.86 -1.75 10.90
N VAL A 116 1.80 -1.20 11.67
CA VAL A 116 2.21 0.20 11.52
C VAL A 116 3.14 0.38 10.32
N PHE A 117 4.22 -0.39 10.25
CA PHE A 117 5.26 -0.18 9.23
C PHE A 117 4.94 -0.82 7.88
N ASN A 118 4.08 -1.85 7.84
CA ASN A 118 3.65 -2.43 6.57
C ASN A 118 2.38 -1.82 6.02
N GLU A 119 1.40 -1.51 6.89
CA GLU A 119 0.11 -1.02 6.42
C GLU A 119 -0.05 0.49 6.61
N LEU A 120 0.00 0.99 7.85
CA LEU A 120 -0.48 2.35 8.16
C LEU A 120 0.46 3.47 7.68
N ILE A 121 1.77 3.34 7.88
CA ILE A 121 2.72 4.43 7.58
C ILE A 121 2.71 4.79 6.08
N TRP A 122 2.48 3.80 5.21
CA TRP A 122 2.46 3.97 3.76
C TRP A 122 1.21 4.67 3.25
N LEU A 123 0.12 4.71 4.04
CA LEU A 123 -1.09 5.45 3.66
C LEU A 123 -0.81 6.95 3.55
N ILE A 124 0.05 7.50 4.41
CA ILE A 124 0.37 8.94 4.41
C ILE A 124 0.96 9.38 3.07
N PRO A 125 2.09 8.83 2.59
CA PRO A 125 2.63 9.21 1.29
C PRO A 125 1.69 8.86 0.15
N LEU A 126 0.97 7.73 0.20
CA LEU A 126 0.01 7.37 -0.86
C LEU A 126 -1.12 8.39 -1.01
N ILE A 127 -1.67 8.89 0.10
CA ILE A 127 -2.70 9.93 0.09
C ILE A 127 -2.15 11.22 -0.53
N LEU A 128 -0.93 11.65 -0.15
CA LEU A 128 -0.30 12.84 -0.73
C LEU A 128 -0.09 12.69 -2.24
N VAL A 129 0.37 11.52 -2.68
CA VAL A 129 0.55 11.20 -4.10
C VAL A 129 -0.78 11.23 -4.85
N PHE A 130 -1.84 10.64 -4.27
CA PHE A 130 -3.18 10.63 -4.83
C PHE A 130 -3.75 12.04 -5.00
N LEU A 131 -3.67 12.88 -3.95
CA LEU A 131 -4.14 14.26 -3.99
C LEU A 131 -3.40 15.07 -5.06
N ARG A 132 -2.09 14.89 -5.21
CA ARG A 132 -1.32 15.54 -6.27
C ARG A 132 -1.71 15.04 -7.65
N ALA A 133 -1.91 13.74 -7.83
CA ALA A 133 -2.35 13.18 -9.10
C ALA A 133 -3.74 13.73 -9.51
N LEU A 134 -4.67 13.86 -8.57
CA LEU A 134 -5.97 14.50 -8.81
C LEU A 134 -5.85 15.96 -9.20
N GLN A 135 -5.00 16.74 -8.51
CA GLN A 135 -4.78 18.14 -8.84
C GLN A 135 -4.30 18.31 -10.29
N VAL A 136 -3.33 17.50 -10.71
CA VAL A 136 -2.79 17.53 -12.08
C VAL A 136 -3.86 17.08 -13.09
N LYS A 137 -4.61 16.02 -12.77
CA LYS A 137 -5.68 15.51 -13.64
C LYS A 137 -6.79 16.54 -13.87
N ASN A 138 -7.23 17.23 -12.82
CA ASN A 138 -8.27 18.25 -12.91
C ASN A 138 -7.81 19.45 -13.72
N TYR A 139 -6.58 19.92 -13.51
CA TYR A 139 -5.99 21.00 -14.29
C TYR A 139 -5.94 20.70 -15.79
N LEU A 140 -5.50 19.49 -16.17
CA LEU A 140 -5.48 19.06 -17.57
C LEU A 140 -6.89 19.06 -18.18
N LYS A 141 -7.88 18.58 -17.43
CA LYS A 141 -9.28 18.54 -17.87
C LYS A 141 -9.87 19.94 -18.08
N GLU A 142 -9.56 20.89 -17.21
CA GLU A 142 -10.03 22.29 -17.32
C GLU A 142 -9.39 22.99 -18.54
N THR A 143 -8.11 22.73 -18.78
CA THR A 143 -7.38 23.30 -19.93
C THR A 143 -7.94 22.76 -21.25
N GLU A 144 -8.17 21.45 -21.36
CA GLU A 144 -8.77 20.81 -22.55
C GLU A 144 -10.20 21.27 -22.86
N GLN A 145 -10.93 21.80 -21.88
CA GLN A 145 -12.31 22.30 -22.06
C GLN A 145 -12.37 23.78 -22.47
N THR A 146 -11.26 24.50 -22.33
CA THR A 146 -11.18 25.95 -22.61
C THR A 146 -10.68 26.23 -24.04
N ASP A 147 -10.04 25.24 -24.68
CA ASP A 147 -9.60 25.23 -26.09
C ASP A 147 -10.67 24.63 -27.01
#